data_AF-A0A535EW20-F1
#
_entry.id   AF-A0A535EW20-F1
#
_cell.length_a   1.000
_cell.length_b   1.000
_cell.length_c   1.000
_cell.angle_alpha   90.00
_cell.angle_beta   90.00
_cell.angle_gamma   90.00
#
_symmetry.space_group_name_H-M   'P 1'
#
loop_
_entity.id
_entity.type
_entity.pdbx_description
1 polymer ?
#
loop_
_entity_poly.entity_id
_entity_poly.type
_entity_poly.pdbx_seq_one_letter_code
_entity_poly.pdbx_strand_id
1 'polypeptide(L)'
;MALGQGRIREQALSDQVDAEANKVSDLEDQVAQLDDQVAATQDEVDRERAQVAGLALSLYRRPSNWLVLLAGAKDLRQALQDGAGALVAGRRAHALQLRLESDLAKLKAERALRQADLEQEKAVKASLEADLKQLDSELNLQDDISNQLLDLADQMQSALPDLQSQSPAEAAQLIQLLEAQQRTLAAAEEQRAWSLAAAGSGRYEFSGLLPAGAPVTDLKLEWPMTGSVISQPFGPTDFALEPPFGPYPHFHTGIDLAQASGTRVTAAAAGLVVVASLGRVGYGNFVVVAHGHGVETLYGHLKTIDVAVGDQVAVGQFIGLEGSSGFSTGPHLHFELRISGQPADSMLYLPPPGYRAK
;
A
#
# COMPACT_ATOMS: atom_id res chain seq x y z
N MET A 1 15.34 10.44 16.20
CA MET A 1 15.73 9.72 14.96
C MET A 1 14.51 9.24 14.17
N ALA A 2 13.47 8.64 14.80
CA ALA A 2 12.25 8.18 14.11
C ALA A 2 11.47 9.28 13.35
N LEU A 3 11.22 10.45 13.97
CA LEU A 3 10.58 11.60 13.28
C LEU A 3 11.36 12.10 12.05
N GLY A 4 12.70 11.98 12.09
CA GLY A 4 13.55 12.33 10.95
C GLY A 4 13.40 11.35 9.78
N GLN A 5 13.27 10.05 10.08
CA GLN A 5 13.04 9.04 9.05
C GLN A 5 11.63 9.14 8.44
N GLY A 6 10.63 9.48 9.25
CA GLY A 6 9.26 9.74 8.78
C GLY A 6 9.18 10.88 7.76
N ARG A 7 9.79 12.03 8.07
CA ARG A 7 9.83 13.18 7.14
C ARG A 7 10.67 12.93 5.89
N ILE A 8 11.76 12.16 5.99
CA ILE A 8 12.53 11.74 4.81
C ILE A 8 11.66 10.86 3.90
N ARG A 9 10.89 9.93 4.49
CA ARG A 9 9.97 9.07 3.74
C ARG A 9 8.83 9.86 3.10
N GLU A 10 8.26 10.82 3.82
CA GLU A 10 7.23 11.72 3.32
C GLU A 10 7.73 12.51 2.10
N GLN A 11 8.92 13.10 2.18
CA GLN A 11 9.54 13.79 1.04
C GLN A 11 9.77 12.83 -0.13
N ALA A 12 10.29 11.62 0.12
CA ALA A 12 10.52 10.64 -0.93
C ALA A 12 9.22 10.20 -1.63
N LEU A 13 8.11 10.05 -0.89
CA LEU A 13 6.80 9.77 -1.48
C LEU A 13 6.28 10.98 -2.27
N SER A 14 6.44 12.19 -1.76
CA SER A 14 6.06 13.42 -2.47
C SER A 14 6.80 13.53 -3.80
N ASP A 15 8.12 13.29 -3.81
CA ASP A 15 8.93 13.32 -5.03
C ASP A 15 8.46 12.25 -6.04
N GLN A 16 8.01 11.07 -5.57
CA GLN A 16 7.44 10.03 -6.42
C GLN A 16 6.08 10.45 -7.01
N VAL A 17 5.21 11.08 -6.22
CA VAL A 17 3.93 11.61 -6.72
C VAL A 17 4.16 12.65 -7.81
N ASP A 18 5.13 13.54 -7.63
CA ASP A 18 5.49 14.57 -8.62
C ASP A 18 6.07 13.94 -9.90
N ALA A 19 6.94 12.93 -9.76
CA ALA A 19 7.47 12.20 -10.91
C ALA A 19 6.35 11.48 -11.69
N GLU A 20 5.40 10.87 -11.00
CA GLU A 20 4.27 10.17 -11.62
C GLU A 20 3.27 11.16 -12.25
N ALA A 21 3.07 12.33 -11.64
CA ALA A 21 2.27 13.41 -12.21
C ALA A 21 2.81 13.87 -13.58
N ASN A 22 4.13 13.99 -13.71
CA ASN A 22 4.76 14.35 -14.97
C ASN A 22 4.55 13.29 -16.06
N LYS A 23 4.69 12.00 -15.72
CA LYS A 23 4.41 10.90 -16.68
C LYS A 23 2.95 10.88 -17.13
N VAL A 24 2.02 11.07 -16.20
CA VAL A 24 0.58 11.17 -16.52
C VAL A 24 0.34 12.33 -17.48
N SER A 25 0.92 13.51 -17.22
CA SER A 25 0.83 14.66 -18.13
C SER A 25 1.40 14.34 -19.52
N ASP A 26 2.58 13.74 -19.60
CA ASP A 26 3.22 13.36 -20.87
C ASP A 26 2.38 12.35 -21.67
N LEU A 27 1.69 11.43 -20.98
CA LEU A 27 0.78 10.46 -21.61
C LEU A 27 -0.53 11.10 -22.06
N GLU A 28 -1.07 12.05 -21.30
CA GLU A 28 -2.25 12.84 -21.70
C GLU A 28 -1.98 13.62 -23.00
N ASP A 29 -0.80 14.26 -23.10
CA ASP A 29 -0.37 14.97 -24.29
C ASP A 29 -0.21 14.03 -25.49
N GLN A 30 0.37 12.84 -25.30
CA GLN A 30 0.50 11.83 -26.35
C GLN A 30 -0.86 11.30 -26.83
N VAL A 31 -1.80 11.04 -25.92
CA VAL A 31 -3.16 10.60 -26.27
C VAL A 31 -3.88 11.69 -27.04
N ALA A 32 -3.78 12.96 -26.61
CA ALA A 32 -4.38 14.09 -27.33
C ALA A 32 -3.80 14.25 -28.74
N GLN A 33 -2.48 14.14 -28.89
CA GLN A 33 -1.82 14.19 -30.20
C GLN A 33 -2.28 13.04 -31.11
N LEU A 34 -2.42 11.83 -30.57
CA LEU A 34 -2.92 10.68 -31.32
C LEU A 34 -4.40 10.84 -31.69
N ASP A 35 -5.22 11.43 -30.83
CA ASP A 35 -6.63 11.74 -31.14
C ASP A 35 -6.73 12.72 -32.31
N ASP A 36 -5.89 13.76 -32.34
CA ASP A 36 -5.79 14.69 -33.48
C ASP A 36 -5.34 13.98 -34.77
N GLN A 37 -4.35 13.09 -34.69
CA GLN A 37 -3.87 12.32 -35.85
C GLN A 37 -4.92 11.33 -36.37
N VAL A 38 -5.64 10.65 -35.48
CA VAL A 38 -6.74 9.74 -35.83
C VAL A 38 -7.85 10.52 -36.50
N ALA A 39 -8.24 11.68 -35.98
CA ALA A 39 -9.26 12.54 -36.57
C ALA A 39 -8.85 13.04 -37.96
N ALA A 40 -7.64 13.59 -38.10
CA ALA A 40 -7.14 14.08 -39.38
C ALA A 40 -7.04 12.97 -40.45
N THR A 41 -6.56 11.78 -40.06
CA THR A 41 -6.44 10.62 -40.96
C THR A 41 -7.82 10.07 -41.34
N GLN A 42 -8.77 10.06 -40.40
CA GLN A 42 -10.16 9.68 -40.67
C GLN A 42 -10.81 10.62 -41.70
N ASP A 43 -10.63 11.93 -41.53
CA ASP A 43 -11.11 12.94 -42.48
C ASP A 43 -10.46 12.80 -43.86
N GLU A 44 -9.19 12.39 -43.93
CA GLU A 44 -8.52 12.09 -45.20
C GLU A 44 -9.09 10.83 -45.86
N VAL A 45 -9.29 9.74 -45.10
CA VAL A 45 -9.95 8.52 -45.57
C VAL A 45 -11.33 8.83 -46.15
N ASP A 46 -12.13 9.66 -45.46
CA ASP A 46 -13.49 9.98 -45.88
C ASP A 46 -13.51 10.89 -47.13
N ARG A 47 -12.57 11.84 -47.23
CA ARG A 47 -12.38 12.65 -48.44
C ARG A 47 -11.95 11.81 -49.64
N GLU A 48 -10.99 10.89 -49.48
CA GLU A 48 -10.54 10.00 -50.55
C GLU A 48 -11.66 9.05 -50.98
N ARG A 49 -12.43 8.48 -50.04
CA ARG A 49 -13.62 7.69 -50.34
C ARG A 49 -14.65 8.46 -51.15
N ALA A 50 -14.91 9.72 -50.78
CA ALA A 50 -15.83 10.59 -51.52
C ALA A 50 -15.33 10.89 -52.95
N GLN A 51 -14.02 11.12 -53.13
CA GLN A 51 -13.41 11.32 -54.46
C GLN A 51 -13.50 10.06 -55.32
N VAL A 52 -13.16 8.89 -54.77
CA VAL A 52 -13.28 7.60 -55.46
C VAL A 52 -14.74 7.32 -55.84
N ALA A 53 -15.69 7.57 -54.93
CA ALA A 53 -17.11 7.44 -55.22
C ALA A 53 -17.58 8.40 -56.33
N GLY A 54 -17.11 9.65 -56.32
CA GLY A 54 -17.37 10.63 -57.37
C GLY A 54 -16.80 10.20 -58.73
N LEU A 55 -15.57 9.69 -58.75
CA LEU A 55 -14.93 9.15 -59.96
C LEU A 55 -15.71 7.93 -60.48
N ALA A 56 -16.04 6.97 -59.61
CA ALA A 56 -16.82 5.79 -59.96
C ALA A 56 -18.21 6.17 -60.51
N LEU A 57 -18.90 7.12 -59.88
CA LEU A 57 -20.19 7.62 -60.34
C LEU A 57 -20.07 8.35 -61.69
N SER A 58 -18.98 9.10 -61.93
CA SER A 58 -18.73 9.76 -63.21
C SER A 58 -18.44 8.77 -64.35
N LEU A 59 -17.76 7.67 -64.05
CA LEU A 59 -17.53 6.56 -64.98
C LEU A 59 -18.83 5.79 -65.25
N TYR A 60 -19.66 5.58 -64.22
CA TYR A 60 -20.96 4.91 -64.33
C TYR A 60 -22.01 5.75 -65.09
N ARG A 61 -22.08 7.07 -64.83
CA ARG A 61 -23.00 8.01 -65.48
C ARG A 61 -22.58 8.43 -66.90
N ARG A 62 -21.39 8.05 -67.37
CA ARG A 62 -21.00 8.17 -68.78
C ARG A 62 -21.38 6.85 -69.49
N PRO A 63 -22.51 6.77 -70.22
CA PRO A 63 -22.98 5.53 -70.85
C PRO A 63 -22.23 5.24 -72.16
N SER A 64 -20.98 5.67 -72.29
CA SER A 64 -20.20 5.43 -73.50
C SER A 64 -19.53 4.07 -73.37
N ASN A 65 -20.19 3.04 -73.90
CA ASN A 65 -19.55 1.82 -74.41
C ASN A 65 -18.18 2.20 -75.01
N TRP A 66 -17.17 1.34 -74.91
CA TRP A 66 -15.82 1.60 -75.44
C TRP A 66 -15.82 2.15 -76.89
N LEU A 67 -16.83 1.79 -77.67
CA LEU A 67 -17.15 2.30 -79.02
C LEU A 67 -17.39 3.82 -79.10
N VAL A 68 -18.01 4.43 -78.10
CA VAL A 68 -18.30 5.88 -78.06
C VAL A 68 -17.06 6.67 -77.60
N LEU A 69 -16.20 6.09 -76.75
CA LEU A 69 -14.87 6.65 -76.43
C LEU A 69 -13.97 6.65 -77.67
N LEU A 70 -14.02 5.59 -78.49
CA LEU A 70 -13.35 5.57 -79.80
C LEU A 70 -13.93 6.59 -80.78
N ALA A 71 -15.25 6.75 -80.82
CA ALA A 71 -15.91 7.67 -81.75
C ALA A 71 -15.66 9.16 -81.41
N GLY A 72 -15.39 9.48 -80.14
CA GLY A 72 -15.08 10.84 -79.68
C GLY A 72 -13.58 11.18 -79.65
N ALA A 73 -12.70 10.19 -79.75
CA ALA A 73 -11.25 10.40 -79.76
C ALA A 73 -10.76 10.76 -81.17
N LYS A 74 -9.77 11.65 -81.25
CA LYS A 74 -9.16 12.03 -82.54
C LYS A 74 -8.42 10.85 -83.20
N ASP A 75 -7.95 9.90 -82.39
CA ASP A 75 -7.34 8.64 -82.82
C ASP A 75 -7.40 7.56 -81.72
N LEU A 76 -7.08 6.31 -82.11
CA LEU A 76 -7.05 5.14 -81.23
C LEU A 76 -6.04 5.28 -80.07
N ARG A 77 -4.95 6.04 -80.29
CA ARG A 77 -3.91 6.24 -79.27
C ARG A 77 -4.44 7.09 -78.13
N GLN A 78 -5.17 8.16 -78.43
CA GLN A 78 -5.80 9.02 -77.45
C GLN A 78 -6.88 8.28 -76.64
N ALA A 79 -7.72 7.47 -77.31
CA ALA A 79 -8.72 6.64 -76.62
C ALA A 79 -8.09 5.62 -75.65
N LEU A 80 -6.97 4.99 -76.04
CA LEU A 80 -6.23 4.06 -75.17
C LEU A 80 -5.56 4.77 -74.00
N GLN A 81 -5.01 5.97 -74.22
CA GLN A 81 -4.39 6.78 -73.17
C GLN A 81 -5.41 7.22 -72.11
N ASP A 82 -6.59 7.66 -72.53
CA ASP A 82 -7.64 8.14 -71.61
C ASP A 82 -8.24 6.98 -70.79
N GLY A 83 -8.47 5.82 -71.40
CA GLY A 83 -8.96 4.62 -70.71
C GLY A 83 -7.92 4.00 -69.76
N ALA A 84 -6.66 3.92 -70.19
CA ALA A 84 -5.57 3.46 -69.33
C ALA A 84 -5.32 4.43 -68.16
N GLY A 85 -5.43 5.73 -68.40
CA GLY A 85 -5.31 6.77 -67.36
C GLY A 85 -6.35 6.61 -66.25
N ALA A 86 -7.62 6.35 -66.60
CA ALA A 86 -8.69 6.14 -65.63
C ALA A 86 -8.49 4.87 -64.79
N LEU A 87 -8.07 3.75 -65.41
CA LEU A 87 -7.80 2.50 -64.69
C LEU A 87 -6.58 2.62 -63.76
N VAL A 88 -5.52 3.28 -64.22
CA VAL A 88 -4.32 3.54 -63.41
C VAL A 88 -4.65 4.47 -62.24
N ALA A 89 -5.46 5.52 -62.47
CA ALA A 89 -5.93 6.43 -61.43
C ALA A 89 -6.78 5.69 -60.39
N GLY A 90 -7.72 4.83 -60.82
CA GLY A 90 -8.55 4.02 -59.92
C GLY A 90 -7.73 3.04 -59.07
N ARG A 91 -6.73 2.36 -59.65
CA ARG A 91 -5.83 1.47 -58.91
C ARG A 91 -4.98 2.23 -57.88
N ARG A 92 -4.47 3.41 -58.25
CA ARG A 92 -3.70 4.27 -57.33
C ARG A 92 -4.56 4.77 -56.19
N ALA A 93 -5.78 5.23 -56.47
CA ALA A 93 -6.71 5.69 -55.45
C ALA A 93 -7.12 4.56 -54.50
N HIS A 94 -7.37 3.34 -55.01
CA HIS A 94 -7.66 2.18 -54.18
C HIS A 94 -6.46 1.78 -53.30
N ALA A 95 -5.24 1.78 -53.86
CA ALA A 95 -4.03 1.49 -53.09
C ALA A 95 -3.76 2.53 -52.00
N LEU A 96 -4.02 3.82 -52.29
CA LEU A 96 -3.94 4.91 -51.32
C LEU A 96 -4.96 4.73 -50.20
N GLN A 97 -6.21 4.41 -50.55
CA GLN A 97 -7.27 4.16 -49.57
C GLN A 97 -6.90 3.01 -48.61
N LEU A 98 -6.41 1.88 -49.12
CA LEU A 98 -5.98 0.74 -48.28
C LEU A 98 -4.84 1.12 -47.33
N ARG A 99 -3.90 1.96 -47.80
CA ARG A 99 -2.81 2.46 -46.98
C ARG A 99 -3.32 3.36 -45.86
N LEU A 100 -4.17 4.33 -46.16
CA LEU A 100 -4.74 5.24 -45.17
C LEU A 100 -5.60 4.49 -44.14
N GLU A 101 -6.38 3.49 -44.57
CA GLU A 101 -7.15 2.65 -43.65
C GLU A 101 -6.24 1.81 -42.73
N SER A 102 -5.12 1.28 -43.26
CA SER A 102 -4.12 0.60 -42.45
C SER A 102 -3.41 1.55 -41.47
N ASP A 103 -3.08 2.76 -41.88
CA ASP A 103 -2.39 3.74 -41.04
C ASP A 103 -3.33 4.24 -39.94
N LEU A 104 -4.61 4.48 -40.26
CA LEU A 104 -5.67 4.78 -39.29
C LEU A 104 -5.84 3.64 -38.27
N ALA A 105 -5.81 2.39 -38.71
CA ALA A 105 -5.92 1.24 -37.81
C ALA A 105 -4.73 1.16 -36.84
N LYS A 106 -3.50 1.44 -37.31
CA LYS A 106 -2.30 1.52 -36.46
C LYS A 106 -2.40 2.66 -35.45
N LEU A 107 -2.79 3.85 -35.89
CA LEU A 107 -2.96 5.01 -35.00
C LEU A 107 -4.00 4.74 -33.92
N LYS A 108 -5.14 4.13 -34.27
CA LYS A 108 -6.16 3.72 -33.29
C LYS A 108 -5.65 2.69 -32.29
N ALA A 109 -4.84 1.73 -32.75
CA ALA A 109 -4.23 0.73 -31.86
C ALA A 109 -3.19 1.34 -30.91
N GLU A 110 -2.35 2.23 -31.42
CA GLU A 110 -1.36 2.96 -30.62
C GLU A 110 -2.05 3.87 -29.58
N ARG A 111 -3.10 4.59 -29.99
CA ARG A 111 -3.94 5.39 -29.09
C ARG A 111 -4.58 4.55 -27.98
N ALA A 112 -5.06 3.35 -28.30
CA ALA A 112 -5.63 2.45 -27.31
C ALA A 112 -4.59 1.95 -26.30
N LEU A 113 -3.36 1.64 -26.75
CA LEU A 113 -2.25 1.28 -25.86
C LEU A 113 -1.87 2.45 -24.95
N ARG A 114 -1.70 3.66 -25.49
CA ARG A 114 -1.39 4.85 -24.70
C ARG A 114 -2.47 5.22 -23.70
N GLN A 115 -3.74 5.02 -24.05
CA GLN A 115 -4.83 5.18 -23.09
C GLN A 115 -4.73 4.15 -21.95
N ALA A 116 -4.39 2.90 -22.25
CA ALA A 116 -4.22 1.88 -21.21
C ALA A 116 -3.04 2.21 -20.28
N ASP A 117 -1.89 2.64 -20.84
CA ASP A 117 -0.73 3.11 -20.08
C ASP A 117 -1.13 4.30 -19.17
N LEU A 118 -1.89 5.26 -19.69
CA LEU A 118 -2.37 6.43 -18.94
C LEU A 118 -3.26 6.03 -17.76
N GLU A 119 -4.22 5.13 -17.96
CA GLU A 119 -5.08 4.65 -16.87
C GLU A 119 -4.27 3.90 -15.79
N GLN A 120 -3.26 3.13 -16.20
CA GLN A 120 -2.37 2.45 -15.27
C GLN A 120 -1.57 3.45 -14.43
N GLU A 121 -0.91 4.44 -15.04
CA GLU A 121 -0.12 5.43 -14.31
C GLU A 121 -1.00 6.35 -13.44
N LYS A 122 -2.23 6.66 -13.87
CA LYS A 122 -3.22 7.34 -13.02
C LYS A 122 -3.56 6.54 -11.77
N ALA A 123 -3.71 5.22 -11.89
CA ALA A 123 -3.97 4.34 -10.75
C ALA A 123 -2.77 4.28 -9.79
N VAL A 124 -1.54 4.21 -10.31
CA VAL A 124 -0.32 4.26 -9.51
C VAL A 124 -0.22 5.58 -8.75
N LYS A 125 -0.42 6.71 -9.44
CA LYS A 125 -0.42 8.04 -8.82
C LYS A 125 -1.44 8.15 -7.70
N ALA A 126 -2.68 7.71 -7.94
CA ALA A 126 -3.74 7.73 -6.91
C ALA A 126 -3.38 6.88 -5.68
N SER A 127 -2.71 5.74 -5.88
CA SER A 127 -2.20 4.92 -4.77
C SER A 127 -1.12 5.64 -3.98
N LEU A 128 -0.16 6.30 -4.64
CA LEU A 128 0.90 7.06 -3.97
C LEU A 128 0.34 8.27 -3.19
N GLU A 129 -0.65 8.98 -3.73
CA GLU A 129 -1.34 10.07 -3.04
C GLU A 129 -2.09 9.57 -1.79
N ALA A 130 -2.71 8.39 -1.87
CA ALA A 130 -3.35 7.75 -0.71
C ALA A 130 -2.33 7.37 0.37
N ASP A 131 -1.20 6.77 -0.03
CA ASP A 131 -0.10 6.43 0.87
C ASP A 131 0.49 7.66 1.56
N LEU A 132 0.68 8.77 0.82
CA LEU A 132 1.17 10.03 1.35
C LEU A 132 0.21 10.60 2.41
N LYS A 133 -1.09 10.62 2.10
CA LYS A 133 -2.13 11.10 3.03
C LYS A 133 -2.20 10.25 4.29
N GLN A 134 -2.06 8.94 4.15
CA GLN A 134 -2.01 8.03 5.29
C GLN A 134 -0.77 8.31 6.16
N LEU A 135 0.40 8.46 5.54
CA LEU A 135 1.64 8.77 6.26
C LEU A 135 1.56 10.10 7.01
N ASP A 136 0.99 11.14 6.40
CA ASP A 136 0.75 12.43 7.06
C ASP A 136 -0.18 12.28 8.28
N SER A 137 -1.29 11.55 8.12
CA SER A 137 -2.18 11.23 9.24
C SER A 137 -1.46 10.48 10.37
N GLU A 138 -0.56 9.56 10.04
CA GLU A 138 0.24 8.82 11.02
C GLU A 138 1.23 9.73 11.74
N LEU A 139 1.94 10.60 11.02
CA LEU A 139 2.91 11.55 11.61
C LEU A 139 2.22 12.55 12.53
N ASN A 140 1.07 13.09 12.12
CA ASN A 140 0.28 14.00 12.94
C ASN A 140 -0.20 13.32 14.23
N LEU A 141 -0.64 12.05 14.14
CA LEU A 141 -1.01 11.27 15.33
C LEU A 141 0.18 11.03 16.26
N GLN A 142 1.38 10.78 15.71
CA GLN A 142 2.59 10.63 16.52
C GLN A 142 2.97 11.91 17.26
N ASP A 143 2.88 13.05 16.58
CA ASP A 143 3.17 14.35 17.17
C ASP A 143 2.15 14.69 18.27
N ASP A 144 0.87 14.40 18.05
CA ASP A 144 -0.20 14.55 19.04
C ASP A 144 0.05 13.67 20.28
N ILE A 145 0.29 12.37 20.09
CA ILE A 145 0.64 11.45 21.20
C ILE A 145 1.88 11.95 21.95
N SER A 146 2.90 12.42 21.23
CA SER A 146 4.13 12.93 21.84
C SER A 146 3.89 14.19 22.67
N ASN A 147 3.03 15.11 22.20
CA ASN A 147 2.69 16.33 22.93
C ASN A 147 1.83 16.02 24.17
N GLN A 148 0.83 15.15 24.04
CA GLN A 148 0.01 14.72 25.17
C GLN A 148 0.84 13.99 26.24
N LEU A 149 1.88 13.26 25.82
CA LEU A 149 2.83 12.65 26.75
C LEU A 149 3.66 13.65 27.55
N LEU A 150 4.11 14.72 26.90
CA LEU A 150 4.84 15.79 27.58
C LEU A 150 3.93 16.51 28.58
N ASP A 151 2.70 16.83 28.16
CA ASP A 151 1.70 17.45 29.03
C ASP A 151 1.37 16.55 30.23
N LEU A 152 1.17 15.25 30.00
CA LEU A 152 0.94 14.28 31.06
C LEU A 152 2.14 14.21 32.03
N ALA A 153 3.37 14.21 31.54
CA ALA A 153 4.57 14.21 32.37
C ALA A 153 4.64 15.48 33.25
N ASP A 154 4.32 16.64 32.69
CA ASP A 154 4.27 17.91 33.41
C ASP A 154 3.14 17.94 34.46
N GLN A 155 1.97 17.38 34.13
CA GLN A 155 0.86 17.21 35.09
C GLN A 155 1.27 16.30 36.25
N MET A 156 1.90 15.16 35.97
CA MET A 156 2.41 14.25 37.00
C MET A 156 3.45 14.92 37.89
N GLN A 157 4.38 15.68 37.29
CA GLN A 157 5.42 16.37 38.05
C GLN A 157 4.84 17.46 38.96
N SER A 158 3.84 18.20 38.47
CA SER A 158 3.15 19.25 39.22
C SER A 158 2.22 18.69 40.31
N ALA A 159 1.69 17.49 40.11
CA ALA A 159 0.84 16.79 41.08
C ALA A 159 1.61 16.23 42.30
N LEU A 160 2.91 15.94 42.16
CA LEU A 160 3.73 15.30 43.21
C LEU A 160 3.73 16.04 44.56
N PRO A 161 3.94 17.37 44.63
CA PRO A 161 3.88 18.12 45.90
C PRO A 161 2.47 18.13 46.49
N ASP A 162 1.46 18.26 45.64
CA ASP A 162 0.06 18.38 46.04
C ASP A 162 -0.47 17.06 46.60
N LEU A 163 -0.08 15.91 46.03
CA LEU A 163 -0.41 14.57 46.54
C LEU A 163 0.01 14.35 48.00
N GLN A 164 1.06 15.04 48.47
CA GLN A 164 1.50 14.96 49.87
C GLN A 164 0.68 15.86 50.81
N SER A 165 -0.04 16.84 50.27
CA SER A 165 -0.78 17.86 51.03
C SER A 165 -2.30 17.73 50.93
N GLN A 166 -2.81 17.04 49.91
CA GLN A 166 -4.22 16.79 49.64
C GLN A 166 -4.81 15.67 50.50
N SER A 167 -6.14 15.61 50.56
CA SER A 167 -6.83 14.50 51.20
C SER A 167 -6.67 13.21 50.38
N PRO A 168 -6.76 12.02 51.01
CA PRO A 168 -6.67 10.74 50.29
C PRO A 168 -7.69 10.58 49.16
N ALA A 169 -8.85 11.24 49.25
CA ALA A 169 -9.89 11.17 48.23
C ALA A 169 -9.55 12.01 46.98
N GLU A 170 -8.98 13.20 47.17
CA GLU A 170 -8.54 14.06 46.06
C GLU A 170 -7.34 13.46 45.34
N ALA A 171 -6.39 12.90 46.10
CA ALA A 171 -5.25 12.16 45.54
C ALA A 171 -5.72 10.96 44.69
N ALA A 172 -6.71 10.19 45.16
CA ALA A 172 -7.26 9.06 44.41
C ALA A 172 -7.95 9.49 43.11
N GLN A 173 -8.69 10.61 43.11
CA GLN A 173 -9.33 11.15 41.91
C GLN A 173 -8.28 11.59 40.87
N LEU A 174 -7.22 12.25 41.31
CA LEU A 174 -6.14 12.67 40.43
C LEU A 174 -5.40 11.48 39.81
N ILE A 175 -5.11 10.45 40.60
CA ILE A 175 -4.50 9.20 40.11
C ILE A 175 -5.40 8.54 39.05
N GLN A 176 -6.70 8.42 39.31
CA GLN A 176 -7.64 7.84 38.34
C GLN A 176 -7.68 8.61 37.01
N LEU A 177 -7.62 9.94 37.07
CA LEU A 177 -7.58 10.79 35.88
C LEU A 177 -6.29 10.58 35.07
N LEU A 178 -5.14 10.55 35.75
CA LEU A 178 -3.84 10.33 35.11
C LEU A 178 -3.74 8.93 34.50
N GLU A 179 -4.24 7.90 35.18
CA GLU A 179 -4.33 6.53 34.65
C GLU A 179 -5.27 6.46 33.44
N ALA A 180 -6.40 7.19 33.45
CA ALA A 180 -7.29 7.27 32.30
C ALA A 180 -6.62 7.92 31.09
N GLN A 181 -5.90 9.04 31.27
CA GLN A 181 -5.12 9.69 30.21
C GLN A 181 -4.04 8.76 29.66
N GLN A 182 -3.31 8.06 30.53
CA GLN A 182 -2.34 7.05 30.12
C GLN A 182 -3.01 6.01 29.20
N ARG A 183 -4.11 5.39 29.63
CA ARG A 183 -4.81 4.36 28.84
C ARG A 183 -5.24 4.86 27.47
N THR A 184 -5.73 6.10 27.38
CA THR A 184 -6.07 6.71 26.10
C THR A 184 -4.86 6.80 25.17
N LEU A 185 -3.69 7.21 25.70
CA LEU A 185 -2.44 7.27 24.94
C LEU A 185 -1.93 5.88 24.52
N ALA A 186 -2.06 4.89 25.40
CA ALA A 186 -1.71 3.49 25.09
C ALA A 186 -2.55 2.98 23.92
N ALA A 187 -3.88 3.11 24.02
CA ALA A 187 -4.80 2.66 23.00
C ALA A 187 -4.59 3.38 21.66
N ALA A 188 -4.28 4.68 21.70
CA ALA A 188 -3.96 5.44 20.50
C ALA A 188 -2.67 4.95 19.81
N GLU A 189 -1.61 4.66 20.58
CA GLU A 189 -0.37 4.12 20.02
C GLU A 189 -0.51 2.67 19.54
N GLU A 190 -1.29 1.84 20.22
CA GLU A 190 -1.60 0.49 19.74
C GLU A 190 -2.38 0.53 18.42
N GLN A 191 -3.41 1.39 18.33
CA GLN A 191 -4.15 1.59 17.09
C GLN A 191 -3.22 2.07 15.97
N ARG A 192 -2.29 2.98 16.27
CA ARG A 192 -1.28 3.46 15.33
C ARG A 192 -0.32 2.35 14.90
N ALA A 193 0.17 1.53 15.83
CA ALA A 193 1.05 0.40 15.55
C ALA A 193 0.43 -0.58 14.55
N TRP A 194 -0.84 -0.92 14.75
CA TRP A 194 -1.56 -1.84 13.86
C TRP A 194 -2.00 -1.19 12.54
N SER A 195 -2.23 0.12 12.50
CA SER A 195 -2.40 0.86 11.24
C SER A 195 -1.11 0.80 10.40
N LEU A 196 0.04 1.03 11.04
CA LEU A 196 1.35 0.94 10.39
C LEU A 196 1.64 -0.48 9.88
N ALA A 197 1.31 -1.50 10.67
CA ALA A 197 1.45 -2.90 10.28
C ALA A 197 0.58 -3.23 9.06
N ALA A 198 -0.71 -2.89 9.09
CA ALA A 198 -1.62 -3.13 7.98
C ALA A 198 -1.14 -2.44 6.68
N ALA A 199 -0.66 -1.20 6.77
CA ALA A 199 -0.09 -0.46 5.65
C ALA A 199 1.20 -1.11 5.12
N GLY A 200 2.08 -1.56 6.02
CA GLY A 200 3.28 -2.31 5.68
C GLY A 200 2.93 -3.60 4.95
N SER A 201 2.14 -4.46 5.58
CA SER A 201 1.69 -5.75 5.05
C SER A 201 1.03 -5.61 3.68
N GLY A 202 0.09 -4.67 3.50
CA GLY A 202 -0.58 -4.43 2.22
C GLY A 202 0.37 -4.04 1.08
N ARG A 203 1.36 -3.18 1.36
CA ARG A 203 2.39 -2.82 0.36
C ARG A 203 3.28 -3.99 -0.04
N TYR A 204 3.71 -4.80 0.94
CA TYR A 204 4.57 -5.95 0.66
C TYR A 204 3.81 -7.11 0.01
N GLU A 205 2.52 -7.26 0.28
CA GLU A 205 1.64 -8.19 -0.42
C GLU A 205 1.44 -7.77 -1.88
N PHE A 206 1.15 -6.49 -2.14
CA PHE A 206 1.00 -5.96 -3.50
C PHE A 206 2.27 -6.10 -4.34
N SER A 207 3.44 -5.89 -3.73
CA SER A 207 4.74 -6.05 -4.40
C SER A 207 5.23 -7.50 -4.50
N GLY A 208 4.48 -8.48 -3.96
CA GLY A 208 4.86 -9.89 -3.97
C GLY A 208 6.11 -10.21 -3.15
N LEU A 209 6.51 -9.33 -2.24
CA LEU A 209 7.69 -9.47 -1.38
C LEU A 209 7.36 -10.15 -0.04
N LEU A 210 6.08 -10.16 0.34
CA LEU A 210 5.60 -10.86 1.52
C LEU A 210 5.71 -12.38 1.26
N PRO A 211 6.30 -13.17 2.19
CA PRO A 211 6.35 -14.61 2.01
C PRO A 211 4.92 -15.18 1.95
N ALA A 212 4.74 -16.26 1.16
CA ALA A 212 3.45 -16.93 1.06
C ALA A 212 2.94 -17.38 2.44
N GLY A 213 3.84 -17.77 3.34
CA GLY A 213 3.50 -18.16 4.70
C GLY A 213 2.87 -19.54 4.79
N ALA A 214 2.51 -19.93 6.01
CA ALA A 214 1.60 -21.05 6.25
C ALA A 214 0.16 -20.51 6.26
N PRO A 215 -0.82 -21.22 5.67
CA PRO A 215 -2.22 -20.91 5.90
C PRO A 215 -2.54 -21.05 7.40
N VAL A 216 -3.54 -20.32 7.90
CA VAL A 216 -3.93 -20.33 9.31
C VAL A 216 -4.17 -21.75 9.86
N THR A 217 -4.68 -22.66 9.03
CA THR A 217 -4.92 -24.07 9.38
C THR A 217 -3.65 -24.85 9.71
N ASP A 218 -2.51 -24.46 9.15
CA ASP A 218 -1.21 -25.11 9.31
C ASP A 218 -0.20 -24.20 10.04
N LEU A 219 -0.67 -23.08 10.60
CA LEU A 219 0.17 -22.12 11.31
C LEU A 219 0.82 -22.78 12.53
N LYS A 220 2.14 -22.75 12.58
CA LYS A 220 2.96 -23.20 13.70
C LYS A 220 3.93 -22.11 14.08
N LEU A 221 3.84 -21.67 15.32
CA LEU A 221 4.74 -20.67 15.89
C LEU A 221 5.78 -21.37 16.76
N GLU A 222 6.97 -20.79 16.87
CA GLU A 222 7.96 -21.13 17.88
C GLU A 222 7.89 -20.15 19.05
N TRP A 223 8.33 -20.60 20.23
CA TRP A 223 8.37 -19.71 21.40
C TRP A 223 9.33 -18.54 21.14
N PRO A 224 8.85 -17.29 21.13
CA PRO A 224 9.69 -16.13 20.84
C PRO A 224 10.69 -15.82 21.95
N MET A 225 10.47 -16.39 23.14
CA MET A 225 11.38 -16.34 24.27
C MET A 225 11.38 -17.69 24.99
N THR A 226 12.36 -18.55 24.69
CA THR A 226 12.41 -19.92 25.24
C THR A 226 12.62 -19.94 26.76
N GLY A 227 11.81 -20.73 27.47
CA GLY A 227 11.92 -20.91 28.92
C GLY A 227 11.43 -19.72 29.75
N SER A 228 10.65 -18.82 29.13
CA SER A 228 9.93 -17.76 29.81
C SER A 228 8.78 -18.31 30.67
N VAL A 229 8.32 -17.50 31.61
CA VAL A 229 7.08 -17.75 32.37
C VAL A 229 6.00 -16.85 31.81
N ILE A 230 4.81 -17.38 31.58
CA ILE A 230 3.65 -16.56 31.21
C ILE A 230 3.23 -15.77 32.45
N SER A 231 3.49 -14.46 32.46
CA SER A 231 3.07 -13.56 33.54
C SER A 231 1.61 -13.12 33.40
N GLN A 232 1.13 -12.97 32.17
CA GLN A 232 -0.25 -12.62 31.86
C GLN A 232 -0.74 -13.38 30.62
N PRO A 233 -1.86 -14.12 30.70
CA PRO A 233 -2.42 -14.84 29.55
C PRO A 233 -3.22 -13.90 28.63
N PHE A 234 -3.54 -14.39 27.43
CA PHE A 234 -4.47 -13.75 26.50
C PHE A 234 -5.90 -13.76 27.06
N GLY A 235 -6.64 -12.68 26.81
CA GLY A 235 -8.09 -12.65 27.06
C GLY A 235 -8.54 -11.57 28.05
N PRO A 236 -9.80 -11.68 28.53
CA PRO A 236 -10.35 -10.75 29.51
C PRO A 236 -9.54 -10.76 30.81
N THR A 237 -9.31 -9.58 31.37
CA THR A 237 -8.45 -9.39 32.54
C THR A 237 -9.01 -8.30 33.45
N ASP A 238 -8.63 -8.31 34.72
CA ASP A 238 -8.94 -7.22 35.67
C ASP A 238 -7.81 -6.17 35.71
N PHE A 239 -6.76 -6.36 34.89
CA PHE A 239 -5.63 -5.45 34.88
C PHE A 239 -6.02 -4.12 34.23
N ALA A 240 -6.18 -3.10 35.07
CA ALA A 240 -6.79 -1.84 34.68
C ALA A 240 -6.02 -1.05 33.61
N LEU A 241 -4.75 -1.37 33.34
CA LEU A 241 -3.94 -0.72 32.30
C LEU A 241 -4.25 -1.25 30.89
N GLU A 242 -4.87 -2.42 30.79
CA GLU A 242 -5.22 -3.02 29.50
C GLU A 242 -6.38 -2.26 28.85
N PRO A 243 -6.35 -2.04 27.53
CA PRO A 243 -7.43 -1.38 26.83
C PRO A 243 -8.69 -2.25 26.78
N PRO A 244 -9.88 -1.65 26.55
CA PRO A 244 -11.10 -2.39 26.32
C PRO A 244 -11.07 -3.10 24.96
N PHE A 245 -11.63 -4.32 24.89
CA PHE A 245 -11.82 -5.05 23.64
C PHE A 245 -13.17 -5.76 23.62
N GLY A 246 -13.98 -5.48 22.61
CA GLY A 246 -15.33 -6.02 22.49
C GLY A 246 -16.18 -5.68 23.73
N PRO A 247 -16.82 -6.68 24.39
CA PRO A 247 -17.64 -6.44 25.58
C PRO A 247 -16.81 -6.31 26.87
N TYR A 248 -15.49 -6.48 26.82
CA TYR A 248 -14.63 -6.51 27.99
C TYR A 248 -14.02 -5.14 28.26
N PRO A 249 -14.12 -4.61 29.50
CA PRO A 249 -13.56 -3.30 29.84
C PRO A 249 -12.02 -3.30 29.82
N HIS A 250 -11.41 -4.46 30.01
CA HIS A 250 -9.96 -4.69 29.96
C HIS A 250 -9.71 -6.06 29.32
N PHE A 251 -8.86 -6.09 28.31
CA PHE A 251 -8.56 -7.31 27.56
C PHE A 251 -7.12 -7.30 27.10
N HIS A 252 -6.40 -8.37 27.41
CA HIS A 252 -5.03 -8.54 27.00
C HIS A 252 -4.97 -9.22 25.63
N THR A 253 -4.51 -8.48 24.62
CA THR A 253 -4.52 -8.90 23.21
C THR A 253 -3.40 -9.87 22.84
N GLY A 254 -2.47 -10.14 23.76
CA GLY A 254 -1.36 -11.06 23.58
C GLY A 254 -1.11 -11.94 24.81
N ILE A 255 0.10 -12.47 24.92
CA ILE A 255 0.61 -13.12 26.13
C ILE A 255 1.87 -12.39 26.59
N ASP A 256 2.02 -12.26 27.90
CA ASP A 256 3.22 -11.67 28.48
C ASP A 256 4.15 -12.77 28.96
N LEU A 257 5.36 -12.73 28.43
CA LEU A 257 6.41 -13.68 28.72
C LEU A 257 7.47 -12.95 29.53
N ALA A 258 7.66 -13.35 30.78
CA ALA A 258 8.63 -12.74 31.68
C ALA A 258 9.91 -13.60 31.79
N GLN A 259 11.06 -12.96 31.65
CA GLN A 259 12.37 -13.51 32.01
C GLN A 259 13.28 -12.38 32.54
N ALA A 260 14.60 -12.60 32.57
CA ALA A 260 15.54 -11.60 33.06
C ALA A 260 15.76 -10.55 31.97
N SER A 261 15.61 -9.27 32.30
CA SER A 261 15.81 -8.16 31.34
C SER A 261 17.07 -8.34 30.48
N GLY A 262 16.92 -8.12 29.17
CA GLY A 262 17.96 -8.41 28.19
C GLY A 262 17.95 -9.85 27.68
N THR A 263 16.93 -10.65 27.99
CA THR A 263 16.73 -11.97 27.36
C THR A 263 16.54 -11.81 25.85
N ARG A 264 17.04 -12.78 25.08
CA ARG A 264 16.92 -12.79 23.62
C ARG A 264 15.46 -13.04 23.21
N VAL A 265 14.96 -12.16 22.33
CA VAL A 265 13.68 -12.31 21.66
C VAL A 265 13.93 -12.72 20.21
N THR A 266 13.17 -13.72 19.74
CA THR A 266 13.30 -14.28 18.40
C THR A 266 11.95 -14.29 17.66
N ALA A 267 12.00 -14.23 16.33
CA ALA A 267 10.81 -14.33 15.49
C ALA A 267 10.15 -15.71 15.65
N ALA A 268 8.87 -15.72 15.97
CA ALA A 268 8.06 -16.93 16.19
C ALA A 268 7.78 -17.70 14.89
N ALA A 269 7.86 -17.03 13.73
CA ALA A 269 7.73 -17.64 12.42
C ALA A 269 8.54 -16.85 11.39
N ALA A 270 8.82 -17.47 10.24
CA ALA A 270 9.47 -16.76 9.13
C ALA A 270 8.52 -15.69 8.57
N GLY A 271 9.04 -14.54 8.18
CA GLY A 271 8.22 -13.41 7.78
C GLY A 271 9.03 -12.21 7.29
N LEU A 272 8.36 -11.09 7.12
CA LEU A 272 8.94 -9.81 6.77
C LEU A 272 8.60 -8.78 7.84
N VAL A 273 9.58 -7.99 8.29
CA VAL A 273 9.39 -6.94 9.29
C VAL A 273 8.65 -5.78 8.64
N VAL A 274 7.40 -5.54 9.08
CA VAL A 274 6.54 -4.47 8.55
C VAL A 274 6.55 -3.22 9.42
N VAL A 275 6.89 -3.37 10.71
CA VAL A 275 7.09 -2.27 11.65
C VAL A 275 8.28 -2.56 12.56
N ALA A 276 9.12 -1.55 12.78
CA ALA A 276 10.15 -1.52 13.80
C ALA A 276 10.16 -0.11 14.40
N SER A 277 9.59 0.04 15.60
CA SER A 277 9.30 1.36 16.17
C SER A 277 9.92 1.52 17.55
N LEU A 278 10.45 2.72 17.82
CA LEU A 278 10.91 3.14 19.14
C LEU A 278 9.84 4.05 19.77
N GLY A 279 8.90 3.45 20.48
CA GLY A 279 7.80 4.13 21.16
C GLY A 279 8.09 4.40 22.64
N ARG A 280 7.34 5.35 23.21
CA ARG A 280 7.42 5.73 24.63
C ARG A 280 6.20 5.31 25.46
N VAL A 281 5.14 4.83 24.81
CA VAL A 281 3.85 4.41 25.39
C VAL A 281 3.35 3.14 24.70
N GLY A 282 2.24 2.58 25.19
CA GLY A 282 1.67 1.33 24.65
C GLY A 282 2.74 0.23 24.66
N TYR A 283 2.95 -0.41 23.51
CA TYR A 283 3.98 -1.44 23.33
C TYR A 283 5.43 -0.95 23.55
N GLY A 284 5.70 0.36 23.63
CA GLY A 284 7.05 0.88 23.78
C GLY A 284 7.89 0.66 22.53
N ASN A 285 9.07 0.05 22.65
CA ASN A 285 9.80 -0.43 21.48
C ASN A 285 9.20 -1.75 21.03
N PHE A 286 8.82 -1.84 19.75
CA PHE A 286 8.21 -3.04 19.23
C PHE A 286 8.57 -3.33 17.78
N VAL A 287 8.41 -4.60 17.42
CA VAL A 287 8.55 -5.12 16.06
C VAL A 287 7.24 -5.80 15.67
N VAL A 288 6.78 -5.59 14.44
CA VAL A 288 5.71 -6.39 13.84
C VAL A 288 6.24 -7.12 12.62
N VAL A 289 6.00 -8.43 12.58
CA VAL A 289 6.40 -9.31 11.48
C VAL A 289 5.15 -9.84 10.80
N ALA A 290 5.06 -9.65 9.49
CA ALA A 290 4.01 -10.22 8.65
C ALA A 290 4.47 -11.54 8.05
N HIS A 291 3.62 -12.56 8.12
CA HIS A 291 3.99 -13.94 7.77
C HIS A 291 3.34 -14.47 6.50
N GLY A 292 2.37 -13.74 5.92
CA GLY A 292 1.50 -14.25 4.85
C GLY A 292 0.11 -14.61 5.36
N HIS A 293 -0.85 -14.74 4.45
CA HIS A 293 -2.23 -15.16 4.75
C HIS A 293 -2.93 -14.35 5.87
N GLY A 294 -2.61 -13.06 6.00
CA GLY A 294 -3.16 -12.19 7.06
C GLY A 294 -2.65 -12.51 8.47
N VAL A 295 -1.57 -13.28 8.62
CA VAL A 295 -0.96 -13.62 9.90
C VAL A 295 0.16 -12.64 10.24
N GLU A 296 0.09 -12.04 11.42
CA GLU A 296 1.07 -11.06 11.91
C GLU A 296 1.41 -11.34 13.37
N THR A 297 2.67 -11.14 13.75
CA THR A 297 3.11 -11.22 15.15
C THR A 297 3.76 -9.93 15.61
N LEU A 298 3.45 -9.50 16.83
CA LEU A 298 4.02 -8.33 17.48
C LEU A 298 4.88 -8.74 18.68
N TYR A 299 6.02 -8.07 18.82
CA TYR A 299 7.00 -8.26 19.89
C TYR A 299 7.20 -6.93 20.59
N GLY A 300 6.52 -6.73 21.73
CA GLY A 300 6.46 -5.48 22.47
C GLY A 300 7.42 -5.41 23.66
N HIS A 301 7.47 -4.22 24.25
CA HIS A 301 8.27 -3.84 25.42
C HIS A 301 9.77 -4.09 25.30
N LEU A 302 10.31 -4.10 24.08
CA LEU A 302 11.70 -4.42 23.81
C LEU A 302 12.66 -3.38 24.41
N LYS A 303 13.84 -3.83 24.83
CA LYS A 303 14.94 -2.95 25.23
C LYS A 303 15.70 -2.43 24.00
N THR A 304 15.96 -3.33 23.05
CA THR A 304 16.61 -3.02 21.77
C THR A 304 15.88 -3.72 20.65
N ILE A 305 15.90 -3.07 19.48
CA ILE A 305 15.43 -3.64 18.22
C ILE A 305 16.67 -3.84 17.35
N ASP A 306 16.84 -5.06 16.83
CA ASP A 306 18.01 -5.48 16.06
C ASP A 306 17.65 -5.84 14.61
N VAL A 307 16.46 -5.44 14.15
CA VAL A 307 15.95 -5.59 12.77
C VAL A 307 15.33 -4.28 12.27
N ALA A 308 15.24 -4.11 10.96
CA ALA A 308 14.66 -2.95 10.30
C ALA A 308 13.43 -3.33 9.46
N VAL A 309 12.57 -2.35 9.19
CA VAL A 309 11.44 -2.52 8.25
C VAL A 309 11.96 -2.96 6.88
N GLY A 310 11.37 -4.00 6.32
CA GLY A 310 11.77 -4.63 5.06
C GLY A 310 12.69 -5.85 5.23
N ASP A 311 13.23 -6.10 6.42
CA ASP A 311 14.05 -7.28 6.66
C ASP A 311 13.21 -8.56 6.58
N GLN A 312 13.72 -9.57 5.89
CA GLN A 312 13.19 -10.93 5.97
C GLN A 312 13.79 -11.62 7.20
N VAL A 313 12.93 -12.25 7.99
CA VAL A 313 13.32 -12.98 9.19
C VAL A 313 12.98 -14.46 9.06
N ALA A 314 13.89 -15.33 9.49
CA ALA A 314 13.63 -16.75 9.63
C ALA A 314 12.99 -17.05 11.00
N VAL A 315 12.32 -18.21 11.12
CA VAL A 315 11.87 -18.71 12.41
C VAL A 315 13.06 -18.86 13.37
N GLY A 316 12.90 -18.39 14.62
CA GLY A 316 13.95 -18.38 15.63
C GLY A 316 15.06 -17.34 15.40
N GLN A 317 14.96 -16.50 14.36
CA GLN A 317 15.92 -15.42 14.13
C GLN A 317 15.83 -14.39 15.26
N PHE A 318 16.97 -13.93 15.74
CA PHE A 318 17.07 -12.87 16.73
C PHE A 318 16.54 -11.53 16.18
N ILE A 319 15.66 -10.89 16.94
CA ILE A 319 15.03 -9.61 16.54
C ILE A 319 15.24 -8.49 17.57
N GLY A 320 15.61 -8.83 18.80
CA GLY A 320 15.80 -7.84 19.86
C GLY A 320 15.97 -8.45 21.24
N LEU A 321 15.99 -7.57 22.24
CA LEU A 321 16.15 -7.94 23.64
C LEU A 321 14.91 -7.57 24.46
N GLU A 322 14.51 -8.43 25.38
CA GLU A 322 13.47 -8.17 26.37
C GLU A 322 13.79 -6.90 27.17
N GLY A 323 12.78 -6.06 27.36
CA GLY A 323 12.88 -4.81 28.11
C GLY A 323 11.65 -4.54 28.96
N SER A 324 11.46 -3.26 29.25
CA SER A 324 10.29 -2.74 29.98
C SER A 324 9.98 -1.33 29.43
N SER A 325 10.07 -1.17 28.12
CA SER A 325 9.78 0.11 27.45
C SER A 325 8.27 0.30 27.28
N GLY A 326 7.81 1.55 27.22
CA GLY A 326 6.39 1.84 27.05
C GLY A 326 5.61 1.58 28.33
N PHE A 327 4.39 1.09 28.19
CA PHE A 327 3.52 0.81 29.32
C PHE A 327 3.72 -0.61 29.82
N SER A 328 4.71 -0.75 30.71
CA SER A 328 5.17 -2.03 31.23
C SER A 328 5.39 -1.90 32.75
N THR A 329 4.91 -2.87 33.53
CA THR A 329 5.09 -2.90 35.00
C THR A 329 6.45 -3.43 35.43
N GLY A 330 7.20 -4.05 34.51
CA GLY A 330 8.51 -4.63 34.74
C GLY A 330 8.97 -5.44 33.52
N PRO A 331 10.19 -5.99 33.51
CA PRO A 331 10.71 -6.69 32.35
C PRO A 331 9.85 -7.87 31.89
N HIS A 332 9.32 -7.80 30.67
CA HIS A 332 8.61 -8.87 29.98
C HIS A 332 8.57 -8.58 28.47
N LEU A 333 8.29 -9.62 27.68
CA LEU A 333 7.92 -9.54 26.28
C LEU A 333 6.40 -9.67 26.17
N HIS A 334 5.75 -8.64 25.66
CA HIS A 334 4.37 -8.76 25.18
C HIS A 334 4.39 -9.37 23.77
N PHE A 335 3.78 -10.54 23.62
CA PHE A 335 3.72 -11.27 22.34
C PHE A 335 2.27 -11.40 21.87
N GLU A 336 1.94 -10.72 20.78
CA GLU A 336 0.60 -10.71 20.21
C GLU A 336 0.58 -11.36 18.83
N LEU A 337 -0.43 -12.20 18.60
CA LEU A 337 -0.74 -12.80 17.31
C LEU A 337 -2.00 -12.13 16.77
N ARG A 338 -1.96 -11.71 15.51
CA ARG A 338 -3.15 -11.31 14.77
C ARG A 338 -3.38 -12.17 13.54
N ILE A 339 -4.66 -12.47 13.30
CA ILE A 339 -5.13 -13.18 12.12
C ILE A 339 -6.19 -12.30 11.47
N SER A 340 -5.95 -11.89 10.23
CA SER A 340 -6.81 -10.97 9.48
C SER A 340 -7.12 -9.68 10.26
N GLY A 341 -6.10 -9.14 10.93
CA GLY A 341 -6.18 -7.92 11.73
C GLY A 341 -6.86 -8.06 13.10
N GLN A 342 -7.30 -9.26 13.49
CA GLN A 342 -7.93 -9.52 14.80
C GLN A 342 -6.96 -10.22 15.77
N PRO A 343 -6.89 -9.80 17.05
CA PRO A 343 -6.15 -10.52 18.08
C PRO A 343 -6.61 -11.98 18.21
N ALA A 344 -5.65 -12.90 18.29
CA ALA A 344 -5.89 -14.31 18.45
C ALA A 344 -5.00 -14.87 19.58
N ASP A 345 -5.52 -15.85 20.30
CA ASP A 345 -4.76 -16.54 21.35
C ASP A 345 -3.58 -17.31 20.73
N SER A 346 -2.37 -16.80 20.95
CA SER A 346 -1.13 -17.39 20.45
C SER A 346 -0.82 -18.75 21.07
N MET A 347 -1.39 -19.07 22.24
CA MET A 347 -1.22 -20.38 22.89
C MET A 347 -1.82 -21.53 22.08
N LEU A 348 -2.74 -21.26 21.15
CA LEU A 348 -3.31 -22.25 20.25
C LEU A 348 -2.33 -22.68 19.14
N TYR A 349 -1.30 -21.87 18.88
CA TYR A 349 -0.36 -22.06 17.76
C TYR A 349 1.09 -22.28 18.21
N LEU A 350 1.39 -22.00 19.47
CA LEU A 350 2.68 -22.30 20.10
C LEU A 350 2.76 -23.79 20.49
N PRO A 351 3.96 -24.41 20.44
CA PRO A 351 4.11 -25.77 20.89
C PRO A 351 3.84 -25.85 22.39
N PRO A 352 3.39 -27.01 22.91
CA PRO A 352 3.16 -27.20 24.34
C PRO A 352 4.37 -26.72 25.12
N PRO A 353 4.19 -26.00 26.25
CA PRO A 353 5.30 -25.53 27.06
C PRO A 353 6.26 -26.69 27.32
N GLY A 354 7.48 -26.58 26.82
CA GLY A 354 8.50 -27.61 27.01
C GLY A 354 8.65 -27.87 28.51
N TYR A 355 8.26 -29.07 28.96
CA TYR A 355 8.36 -29.52 30.34
C TYR A 355 9.76 -29.20 30.90
N ARG A 356 9.89 -28.14 31.70
CA ARG A 356 10.82 -28.15 32.82
C ARG A 356 10.09 -28.83 33.97
N ALA A 357 10.18 -30.16 34.01
CA ALA A 357 10.04 -30.84 35.28
C ALA A 357 11.03 -30.17 36.26
N LYS A 358 10.51 -29.81 37.44
CA LYS A 358 11.27 -29.22 38.54
C LYS A 358 12.56 -29.97 38.83
#